data_AF-A0A2R7M764-F1
#
_entry.id   AF-A0A2R7M764-F1
#
_cell.length_a   1.000
_cell.length_b   1.000
_cell.length_c   1.000
_cell.angle_alpha   90.00
_cell.angle_beta   90.00
_cell.angle_gamma   90.00
#
_symmetry.space_group_name_H-M   'P 1'
#
loop_
_entity.id
_entity.type
_entity.pdbx_description
1 polymer ?
#
loop_
_entity_poly.entity_id
_entity_poly.type
_entity_poly.pdbx_seq_one_letter_code
_entity_poly.pdbx_strand_id
1 'polypeptide(L)'
;MENSLFKKVKIAIDYWYIPLILGILFVGIGIWSFITPLAAYLTLTFLFSVSFLVSGIFEIVFALSNRKKIDHWGWTLASGIVGLVVGILLVSNPLISITLLPLYVGFVVLFRSVMA
;
A
#
# COMPACT_ATOMS: atom_id res chain seq x y z
N MET A 1 -42.08 -7.51 -3.59
CA MET A 1 -40.89 -6.74 -3.17
C MET A 1 -39.73 -7.20 -4.03
N GLU A 2 -39.39 -6.44 -5.07
CA GLU A 2 -38.25 -6.80 -5.94
C GLU A 2 -36.97 -6.75 -5.11
N ASN A 3 -36.23 -7.85 -5.06
CA ASN A 3 -35.10 -8.01 -4.18
C ASN A 3 -34.00 -7.01 -4.57
N SER A 4 -33.40 -6.29 -3.61
CA SER A 4 -32.46 -5.19 -3.88
C SER A 4 -31.28 -5.56 -4.79
N LEU A 5 -30.93 -6.86 -4.82
CA LEU A 5 -29.90 -7.44 -5.69
C LEU A 5 -30.26 -7.35 -7.19
N PHE A 6 -31.50 -7.64 -7.58
CA PHE A 6 -31.92 -7.58 -8.98
C PHE A 6 -31.89 -6.15 -9.52
N LYS A 7 -32.24 -5.17 -8.68
CA LYS A 7 -32.15 -3.74 -9.02
C LYS A 7 -30.71 -3.29 -9.25
N LYS A 8 -29.75 -3.77 -8.44
CA LYS A 8 -28.31 -3.48 -8.63
C LYS A 8 -27.75 -4.08 -9.92
N VAL A 9 -28.13 -5.32 -10.24
CA VAL A 9 -27.70 -5.99 -11.48
C VAL A 9 -28.24 -5.25 -12.70
N LYS A 10 -29.50 -4.83 -12.68
CA LYS A 10 -30.12 -4.08 -13.79
C LYS A 10 -29.40 -2.75 -14.05
N ILE A 11 -29.08 -2.01 -12.99
CA ILE A 11 -28.29 -0.76 -13.07
C ILE A 11 -26.88 -1.03 -13.62
N ALA A 12 -26.22 -2.13 -13.23
CA ALA A 12 -24.89 -2.46 -13.75
C ALA A 12 -24.90 -2.75 -15.27
N ILE A 13 -25.99 -3.34 -15.78
CA ILE A 13 -26.19 -3.60 -17.22
C ILE A 13 -26.41 -2.27 -17.96
N ASP A 14 -27.16 -1.33 -17.41
CA ASP A 14 -27.41 -0.02 -18.05
C ASP A 14 -26.12 0.82 -18.19
N TYR A 15 -25.17 0.65 -17.27
CA TYR A 15 -23.88 1.36 -17.25
C TYR A 15 -22.68 0.48 -17.61
N TRP A 16 -22.87 -0.63 -18.32
CA TRP A 16 -21.83 -1.61 -18.66
C TRP A 16 -20.60 -1.02 -19.37
N TYR A 17 -20.78 0.10 -20.07
CA TYR A 17 -19.70 0.80 -20.77
C TYR A 17 -18.72 1.50 -19.81
N ILE A 18 -19.16 1.87 -18.59
CA ILE A 18 -18.29 2.50 -17.58
C ILE A 18 -17.14 1.55 -17.17
N PRO A 19 -17.40 0.32 -16.69
CA PRO A 19 -16.31 -0.60 -16.37
C PRO A 19 -15.51 -1.03 -17.61
N LEU A 20 -16.12 -1.07 -18.80
CA LEU A 20 -15.39 -1.35 -20.05
C LEU A 20 -14.35 -0.27 -20.36
N ILE A 21 -14.76 1.01 -20.34
CA ILE A 21 -13.86 2.15 -20.57
C ILE A 21 -12.76 2.17 -19.51
N LEU A 22 -13.11 1.94 -18.25
CA LEU A 22 -12.15 1.88 -17.15
C LEU A 22 -11.14 0.75 -17.36
N GLY A 23 -11.59 -0.42 -17.82
CA GLY A 23 -10.73 -1.55 -18.17
C GLY A 23 -9.76 -1.23 -19.30
N ILE A 24 -10.22 -0.62 -20.39
CA ILE A 24 -9.36 -0.18 -21.50
C ILE A 24 -8.33 0.84 -21.01
N LEU A 25 -8.75 1.79 -20.18
CA LEU A 25 -7.87 2.80 -19.60
C LEU A 25 -6.79 2.15 -18.72
N PHE A 26 -7.15 1.19 -17.86
CA PHE A 26 -6.18 0.45 -17.05
C PHE A 26 -5.20 -0.37 -17.89
N VAL A 27 -5.65 -1.00 -18.97
CA VAL A 27 -4.77 -1.71 -19.91
C VAL A 27 -3.77 -0.73 -20.54
N GLY A 28 -4.22 0.45 -20.96
CA GLY A 28 -3.35 1.50 -21.49
C GLY A 28 -2.29 1.96 -20.50
N ILE A 29 -2.69 2.23 -19.24
CA ILE A 29 -1.75 2.55 -18.15
C ILE A 29 -0.77 1.40 -17.91
N GLY A 30 -1.24 0.15 -17.94
CA GLY A 30 -0.41 -1.03 -17.79
C GLY A 30 0.67 -1.09 -18.88
N ILE A 31 0.29 -0.96 -20.15
CA ILE A 31 1.23 -0.92 -21.27
C ILE A 31 2.23 0.24 -21.11
N TRP A 32 1.75 1.43 -20.75
CA TRP A 32 2.60 2.60 -20.51
C TRP A 32 3.63 2.36 -19.40
N SER A 33 3.22 1.67 -18.33
CA SER A 33 4.09 1.29 -17.22
C SER A 33 5.24 0.38 -17.66
N PHE A 34 4.97 -0.57 -18.57
CA PHE A 34 6.00 -1.45 -19.13
C PHE A 34 6.95 -0.73 -20.10
N ILE A 35 6.45 0.27 -20.84
CA ILE A 35 7.28 1.08 -21.75
C ILE A 35 8.20 2.01 -20.94
N THR A 36 7.75 2.48 -19.78
CA THR A 36 8.47 3.45 -18.93
C THR A 36 8.83 2.89 -17.56
N PRO A 37 9.63 1.80 -17.50
CA PRO A 37 9.87 1.06 -16.27
C PRO A 37 10.48 1.93 -15.16
N LEU A 38 11.36 2.87 -15.53
CA LEU A 38 11.98 3.78 -14.56
C LEU A 38 10.96 4.74 -13.93
N ALA A 39 10.09 5.36 -14.74
CA ALA A 39 9.08 6.28 -14.25
C ALA A 39 8.05 5.56 -13.39
N ALA A 40 7.56 4.40 -13.84
CA ALA A 40 6.66 3.55 -13.09
C ALA A 40 7.25 3.16 -11.72
N TYR A 41 8.53 2.79 -11.69
CA TYR A 41 9.22 2.43 -10.46
C TYR A 41 9.39 3.62 -9.50
N LEU A 42 9.69 4.81 -10.00
CA LEU A 42 9.76 6.03 -9.19
C LEU A 42 8.40 6.40 -8.60
N THR A 43 7.32 6.27 -9.37
CA THR A 43 5.96 6.49 -8.88
C THR A 43 5.59 5.48 -7.78
N LEU A 44 5.90 4.20 -7.97
CA LEU A 44 5.70 3.17 -6.95
C LEU A 44 6.52 3.46 -5.69
N THR A 45 7.80 3.83 -5.87
CA THR A 45 8.68 4.21 -4.77
C THR A 45 8.05 5.33 -3.95
N PHE A 46 7.65 6.42 -4.59
CA PHE A 46 7.00 7.54 -3.91
C PHE A 46 5.74 7.13 -3.16
N LEU A 47 4.86 6.34 -3.81
CA LEU A 47 3.63 5.84 -3.20
C LEU A 47 3.90 5.01 -1.95
N PHE A 48 4.88 4.09 -2.02
CA PHE A 48 5.29 3.27 -0.89
C PHE A 48 5.97 4.08 0.21
N SER A 49 6.83 5.04 -0.14
CA SER A 49 7.49 5.91 0.84
C SER A 49 6.47 6.63 1.71
N VAL A 50 5.48 7.29 1.10
CA VAL A 50 4.42 7.99 1.82
C VAL A 50 3.59 7.01 2.63
N SER A 51 3.25 5.85 2.05
CA SER A 51 2.48 4.82 2.75
C SER A 51 3.20 4.28 3.99
N PHE A 52 4.53 4.09 3.92
CA PHE A 52 5.34 3.64 5.05
C PHE A 52 5.52 4.72 6.12
N LEU A 53 5.69 5.99 5.74
CA LEU A 53 5.71 7.10 6.68
C LEU A 53 4.39 7.18 7.46
N VAL A 54 3.27 7.20 6.74
CA VAL A 54 1.94 7.28 7.35
C VAL A 54 1.69 6.07 8.25
N SER A 55 1.88 4.86 7.72
CA SER A 55 1.65 3.63 8.49
C SER A 55 2.56 3.51 9.71
N GLY A 56 3.86 3.85 9.57
CA GLY A 56 4.82 3.81 10.67
C GLY A 56 4.46 4.78 11.79
N ILE A 57 4.04 6.00 11.45
CA ILE A 57 3.53 6.98 12.44
C ILE A 57 2.30 6.43 13.15
N PHE A 58 1.31 5.92 12.41
CA PHE A 58 0.10 5.34 13.01
C PHE A 58 0.42 4.16 13.93
N GLU A 59 1.35 3.29 13.54
CA GLU A 59 1.75 2.11 14.31
C GLU A 59 2.49 2.49 15.59
N ILE A 60 3.36 3.51 15.55
CA ILE A 60 4.00 4.09 16.74
C ILE A 60 2.95 4.69 17.69
N VAL A 61 2.05 5.52 17.16
CA VAL A 61 0.99 6.14 17.97
C VAL A 61 0.11 5.06 18.60
N PHE A 62 -0.29 4.06 17.83
CA PHE A 62 -1.10 2.94 18.30
C PHE A 62 -0.39 2.14 19.41
N ALA A 63 0.89 1.84 19.24
CA ALA A 63 1.70 1.13 20.24
C ALA A 63 1.81 1.94 21.54
N LEU A 64 2.07 3.24 21.46
CA LEU A 64 2.21 4.12 22.63
C LEU A 64 0.88 4.33 23.37
N SER A 65 -0.22 4.52 22.63
CA SER A 65 -1.56 4.70 23.20
C SER A 65 -2.10 3.43 23.86
N ASN A 66 -1.75 2.26 23.34
CA ASN A 66 -2.26 0.97 23.81
C ASN A 66 -1.22 0.14 24.58
N ARG A 67 -0.10 0.74 25.01
CA ARG A 67 1.01 0.06 25.68
C ARG A 67 0.63 -0.76 26.92
N LYS A 68 -0.50 -0.45 27.56
CA LYS A 68 -1.02 -1.16 28.75
C LYS A 68 -2.07 -2.23 28.42
N LYS A 69 -2.54 -2.29 27.18
CA LYS A 69 -3.62 -3.19 26.72
C LYS A 69 -3.12 -4.27 25.76
N ILE A 70 -1.89 -4.14 25.27
CA ILE A 70 -1.28 -5.04 24.28
C ILE A 70 -0.02 -5.63 24.89
N ASP A 71 0.06 -6.96 24.97
CA ASP A 71 1.22 -7.66 25.55
C ASP A 71 2.49 -7.47 24.69
N HIS A 72 2.34 -7.31 23.38
CA HIS A 72 3.44 -7.18 22.41
C HIS A 72 3.72 -5.74 21.95
N TRP A 73 3.35 -4.74 22.75
CA TRP A 73 3.44 -3.32 22.36
C TRP A 73 4.85 -2.88 21.90
N GLY A 74 5.90 -3.48 22.47
CA GLY A 74 7.29 -3.19 22.10
C GLY A 74 7.63 -3.63 20.67
N TRP A 75 7.09 -4.76 20.21
CA TRP A 75 7.27 -5.23 18.83
C TRP A 75 6.51 -4.37 17.83
N THR A 76 5.28 -3.96 18.18
CA THR A 76 4.49 -3.01 17.37
C THR A 76 5.16 -1.63 17.30
N LEU A 77 5.79 -1.18 18.38
CA LEU A 77 6.57 0.06 18.36
C LEU A 77 7.81 -0.08 17.45
N ALA A 78 8.53 -1.20 17.55
CA ALA A 78 9.71 -1.47 16.73
C ALA A 78 9.36 -1.54 15.23
N SER A 79 8.28 -2.23 14.85
CA SER A 79 7.81 -2.28 13.45
C SER A 79 7.43 -0.88 12.94
N GLY A 80 6.73 -0.08 13.75
CA GLY A 80 6.39 1.29 13.41
C GLY A 80 7.61 2.18 13.21
N ILE A 81 8.62 2.10 14.10
CA ILE A 81 9.88 2.84 13.97
C ILE A 81 10.63 2.42 12.71
N VAL A 82 10.77 1.11 12.49
CA VAL A 82 11.43 0.57 11.31
C VAL A 82 10.75 1.07 10.04
N GLY A 83 9.41 1.05 9.99
CA GLY A 83 8.67 1.56 8.84
C GLY A 83 8.75 3.05 8.62
N LEU A 84 8.82 3.84 9.70
CA LEU A 84 9.04 5.27 9.59
C LEU A 84 10.45 5.56 9.05
N VAL A 85 11.49 4.90 9.58
CA VAL A 85 12.87 5.05 9.11
C VAL A 85 12.99 4.68 7.63
N VAL A 86 12.40 3.54 7.21
CA VAL A 86 12.45 3.17 5.79
C VAL A 86 11.66 4.16 4.94
N GLY A 87 10.48 4.61 5.38
CA GLY A 87 9.75 5.66 4.68
C GLY A 87 10.59 6.92 4.46
N ILE A 88 11.34 7.37 5.48
CA ILE A 88 12.26 8.52 5.37
C ILE A 88 13.36 8.22 4.34
N LEU A 89 14.04 7.08 4.47
CA LEU A 89 15.13 6.70 3.56
C LEU A 89 14.66 6.65 2.10
N LEU A 90 13.45 6.13 1.87
CA LEU A 90 12.90 6.01 0.53
C LEU A 90 12.53 7.38 -0.09
N VAL A 91 12.13 8.37 0.74
CA VAL A 91 11.91 9.76 0.29
C VAL A 91 13.25 10.46 0.02
N SER A 92 14.24 10.28 0.90
CA SER A 92 15.50 11.01 0.82
C SER A 92 16.35 10.64 -0.40
N ASN A 93 16.35 9.37 -0.81
CA ASN A 93 17.19 8.91 -1.92
C ASN A 93 16.46 7.90 -2.83
N PRO A 94 15.69 8.36 -3.84
CA PRO A 94 14.96 7.49 -4.76
C PRO A 94 15.83 6.47 -5.52
N LEU A 95 17.11 6.78 -5.73
CA LEU A 95 18.07 5.87 -6.38
C LEU A 95 18.41 4.66 -5.49
N ILE A 96 18.52 4.86 -4.18
CA ILE A 96 18.80 3.78 -3.22
C ILE A 96 17.54 2.96 -2.96
N SER A 97 16.37 3.62 -3.02
CA SER A 97 15.05 3.00 -2.88
C SER A 97 14.82 1.84 -3.85
N ILE A 98 15.42 1.87 -5.05
CA ILE A 98 15.29 0.81 -6.03
C ILE A 98 15.76 -0.54 -5.49
N THR A 99 16.80 -0.55 -4.67
CA THR A 99 17.36 -1.80 -4.12
C THR A 99 16.75 -2.14 -2.77
N LEU A 100 16.47 -1.13 -1.94
CA LEU A 100 16.01 -1.35 -0.57
C LEU A 100 14.52 -1.68 -0.48
N LEU A 101 13.69 -1.16 -1.40
CA LEU A 101 12.25 -1.29 -1.31
C LEU A 101 11.79 -2.76 -1.37
N PRO A 102 12.26 -3.62 -2.30
CA PRO A 102 11.88 -5.03 -2.31
C PRO A 102 12.35 -5.79 -1.06
N LEU A 103 13.58 -5.52 -0.61
CA LEU A 103 14.17 -6.16 0.56
C LEU A 103 13.41 -5.80 1.84
N TYR A 104 13.04 -4.54 1.96
CA TYR A 104 12.26 -4.04 3.08
C TYR A 104 10.83 -4.59 3.06
N VAL A 105 10.14 -4.52 1.93
CA VAL A 105 8.79 -5.09 1.78
C VAL A 105 8.80 -6.57 2.15
N GLY A 106 9.78 -7.33 1.65
CA GLY A 106 9.96 -8.73 2.00
C GLY A 106 10.17 -8.94 3.51
N PHE A 107 11.08 -8.18 4.12
CA PHE A 107 11.34 -8.25 5.56
C PHE A 107 10.09 -7.94 6.39
N VAL A 108 9.35 -6.88 6.05
CA VAL A 108 8.12 -6.49 6.76
C VAL A 108 7.03 -7.54 6.63
N VAL A 109 6.83 -8.09 5.43
CA VAL A 109 5.82 -9.14 5.22
C VAL A 109 6.15 -10.37 6.04
N LEU A 110 7.41 -10.81 6.04
CA LEU A 110 7.86 -11.93 6.86
C LEU A 110 7.68 -11.63 8.36
N PHE A 111 8.10 -10.45 8.80
CA PHE A 111 8.01 -10.04 10.21
C PHE A 111 6.55 -9.95 10.67
N ARG A 112 5.67 -9.32 9.87
CA ARG A 112 4.24 -9.24 10.15
C ARG A 112 3.55 -10.60 10.14
N SER A 113 3.97 -11.50 9.25
CA SER A 113 3.43 -12.87 9.22
C SER A 113 3.77 -13.68 10.46
N VAL A 114 4.87 -13.38 11.16
CA VAL A 114 5.23 -14.03 12.43
C VAL A 114 4.47 -13.44 13.62
N MET A 115 4.06 -12.17 13.52
CA MET A 115 3.33 -11.46 14.58
C MET A 115 1.80 -11.56 14.47
N ALA A 116 1.27 -12.00 13.33
CA ALA A 116 -0.15 -12.20 13.07
C ALA A 116 -0.64 -13.54 13.61
#